data_AF-A0A4Q1EYN3-F1
#
_entry.id   AF-A0A4Q1EYN3-F1
#
_cell.length_a   1.000
_cell.length_b   1.000
_cell.length_c   1.000
_cell.angle_alpha   90.00
_cell.angle_beta   90.00
_cell.angle_gamma   90.00
#
_symmetry.space_group_name_H-M   'P 1'
#
loop_
_entity.id
_entity.type
_entity.pdbx_description
1 polymer ?
#
loop_
_entity_poly.entity_id
_entity_poly.type
_entity_poly.pdbx_seq_one_letter_code
_entity_poly.pdbx_strand_id
1 'polypeptide(L)'
;METLELKNPELGKEGIGNKLANLITQNKERTNPLVAAGYMDHDIGIMFMFQAKKGVLNNSGAASKLVNPYLDSYSVDISTFEALYNTFSTRGNELRFDFVFITQKDYAKYTGNTHLSTGANEFLYFIATPLDHNGDPLAHYIIFNLGHKFEIDKDLISLDEARAMYTQYTSSEFYHKMNTYSNPLQQTWCIGYTWADINRILHERNIEGRLYKEVKFIPGEVIEIEIIKDYFKDNPYYVFEVAEYEAAYQGQEKRLTMIGRYLPDDLIGKEGFFDMGSLYP
;
A
#
# COMPACT_ATOMS: atom_id res chain seq x y z
N MET A 1 -18.51 -2.80 -20.06
CA MET A 1 -17.04 -2.98 -20.02
C MET A 1 -16.78 -4.08 -19.03
N GLU A 2 -16.37 -5.25 -19.51
CA GLU A 2 -15.88 -6.32 -18.63
C GLU A 2 -14.54 -5.86 -18.07
N THR A 3 -14.44 -5.81 -16.74
CA THR A 3 -13.17 -5.73 -16.03
C THR A 3 -12.34 -6.94 -16.48
N LEU A 4 -11.14 -6.70 -17.00
CA LEU A 4 -10.16 -7.74 -17.30
C LEU A 4 -9.73 -8.37 -15.97
N GLU A 5 -10.55 -9.30 -15.48
CA GLU A 5 -10.23 -10.14 -14.36
C GLU A 5 -9.14 -11.11 -14.83
N LEU A 6 -7.91 -10.94 -14.34
CA LEU A 6 -6.88 -11.96 -14.42
C LEU A 6 -7.36 -13.18 -13.62
N LYS A 7 -8.05 -14.10 -14.30
CA LYS A 7 -8.46 -15.38 -13.74
C LYS A 7 -7.28 -16.34 -13.78
N ASN A 8 -6.68 -16.60 -12.63
CA ASN A 8 -5.84 -17.79 -12.46
C ASN A 8 -6.76 -19.00 -12.20
N PRO A 9 -6.80 -20.01 -13.10
CA PRO A 9 -7.75 -21.11 -13.01
C PRO A 9 -7.55 -22.05 -11.82
N GLU A 10 -6.43 -21.97 -11.09
CA GLU A 10 -6.19 -22.78 -9.89
C GLU A 10 -6.28 -21.99 -8.57
N LEU A 11 -6.28 -20.65 -8.59
CA LEU A 11 -6.02 -19.81 -7.40
C LEU A 11 -7.03 -18.69 -7.15
N GLY A 12 -8.07 -18.55 -7.97
CA GLY A 12 -9.04 -17.46 -7.80
C GLY A 12 -8.53 -16.09 -8.29
N LYS A 13 -9.23 -15.01 -7.92
CA LYS A 13 -8.93 -13.64 -8.39
C LYS A 13 -7.78 -13.05 -7.56
N GLU A 14 -6.63 -12.80 -8.17
CA GLU A 14 -5.60 -11.96 -7.57
C GLU A 14 -6.21 -10.55 -7.39
N GLY A 15 -6.27 -10.05 -6.15
CA GLY A 15 -6.97 -8.80 -5.87
C GLY A 15 -6.30 -7.60 -6.53
N ILE A 16 -6.87 -7.15 -7.64
CA ILE A 16 -6.55 -5.87 -8.27
C ILE A 16 -7.24 -4.76 -7.45
N GLY A 17 -6.52 -3.67 -7.15
CA GLY A 17 -7.08 -2.50 -6.47
C GLY A 17 -7.11 -2.57 -4.93
N ASN A 18 -8.03 -1.83 -4.31
CA ASN A 18 -8.14 -1.71 -2.85
C ASN A 18 -8.76 -2.97 -2.22
N LYS A 19 -7.94 -3.86 -1.67
CA LYS A 19 -8.36 -5.12 -1.04
C LYS A 19 -9.05 -4.96 0.33
N LEU A 20 -9.08 -3.75 0.90
CA LEU A 20 -9.86 -3.44 2.09
C LEU A 20 -11.24 -2.85 1.77
N ALA A 21 -11.52 -2.56 0.49
CA ALA A 21 -12.81 -1.99 0.13
C ALA A 21 -13.95 -3.00 0.33
N ASN A 22 -15.06 -2.53 0.90
CA ASN A 22 -16.34 -3.26 1.01
C ASN A 22 -16.31 -4.55 1.84
N LEU A 23 -15.23 -4.85 2.55
CA LEU A 23 -15.14 -6.02 3.43
C LEU A 23 -16.17 -5.97 4.57
N ILE A 24 -16.70 -4.79 4.87
CA ILE A 24 -17.58 -4.59 6.00
C ILE A 24 -18.77 -3.74 5.60
N THR A 25 -19.95 -4.22 5.95
CA THR A 25 -21.19 -3.47 5.79
C THR A 25 -21.93 -3.35 7.12
N GLN A 26 -22.80 -2.34 7.22
CA GLN A 26 -23.62 -2.16 8.40
C GLN A 26 -24.70 -3.24 8.50
N ASN A 27 -24.84 -3.88 9.67
CA ASN A 27 -25.98 -4.76 9.93
C ASN A 27 -27.23 -3.91 10.21
N LYS A 28 -28.09 -3.77 9.19
CA LYS A 28 -29.33 -2.97 9.23
C LYS A 28 -30.37 -3.48 10.23
N GLU A 29 -30.28 -4.74 10.67
CA GLU A 29 -31.25 -5.36 11.58
C GLU A 29 -30.90 -5.14 13.07
N ARG A 30 -29.64 -4.79 13.37
CA ARG A 30 -29.11 -4.72 14.74
C ARG A 30 -28.70 -3.32 15.18
N THR A 31 -28.94 -2.29 14.36
CA THR A 31 -28.35 -0.97 14.58
C THR A 31 -29.25 0.02 15.32
N ASN A 32 -28.68 0.63 16.36
CA ASN A 32 -29.18 1.85 16.97
C ASN A 32 -28.81 3.03 16.04
N PRO A 33 -29.74 3.94 15.68
CA PRO A 33 -29.50 5.04 14.73
C PRO A 33 -28.35 6.01 15.09
N LEU A 34 -27.74 5.88 16.28
CA LEU A 34 -26.60 6.69 16.72
C LEU A 34 -25.22 6.18 16.26
N VAL A 35 -25.11 4.95 15.72
CA VAL A 35 -23.82 4.40 15.27
C VAL A 35 -23.73 4.54 13.75
N ALA A 36 -23.06 5.60 13.28
CA ALA A 36 -22.79 5.82 11.86
C ALA A 36 -21.79 4.77 11.35
N ALA A 37 -22.14 4.07 10.27
CA ALA A 37 -21.34 3.01 9.65
C ALA A 37 -20.15 3.52 8.83
N GLY A 38 -19.36 4.42 9.39
CA GLY A 38 -18.23 5.03 8.70
C GLY A 38 -16.86 4.41 9.00
N TYR A 39 -16.72 3.47 9.94
CA TYR A 39 -15.48 3.40 10.73
C TYR A 39 -14.78 2.04 10.83
N MET A 40 -15.26 0.99 10.17
CA MET A 40 -14.72 -0.36 10.43
C MET A 40 -13.65 -0.83 9.43
N ASP A 41 -13.65 -0.35 8.18
CA ASP A 41 -12.51 -0.58 7.24
C ASP A 41 -11.24 0.09 7.79
N HIS A 42 -11.44 1.22 8.46
CA HIS A 42 -10.45 1.92 9.26
C HIS A 42 -9.91 1.03 10.39
N ASP A 43 -10.78 0.32 11.10
CA ASP A 43 -10.37 -0.55 12.21
C ASP A 43 -9.57 -1.76 11.72
N ILE A 44 -9.93 -2.39 10.59
CA ILE A 44 -9.09 -3.43 9.97
C ILE A 44 -7.71 -2.87 9.57
N GLY A 45 -7.68 -1.72 8.91
CA GLY A 45 -6.41 -1.05 8.55
C GLY A 45 -5.55 -0.75 9.79
N ILE A 46 -6.15 -0.28 10.88
CA ILE A 46 -5.46 -0.09 12.17
C ILE A 46 -4.96 -1.40 12.75
N MET A 47 -5.77 -2.45 12.73
CA MET A 47 -5.36 -3.76 13.23
C MET A 47 -4.15 -4.31 12.44
N PHE A 48 -4.14 -4.13 11.11
CA PHE A 48 -3.00 -4.53 10.27
C PHE A 48 -1.73 -3.76 10.67
N MET A 49 -1.82 -2.43 10.81
CA MET A 49 -0.69 -1.60 11.25
C MET A 49 -0.21 -1.96 12.66
N PHE A 50 -1.12 -2.23 13.59
CA PHE A 50 -0.80 -2.65 14.94
C PHE A 50 -0.08 -4.00 14.95
N GLN A 51 -0.58 -4.95 14.16
CA GLN A 51 -0.01 -6.28 14.03
C GLN A 51 1.41 -6.21 13.45
N ALA A 52 1.66 -5.42 12.41
CA ALA A 52 3.01 -5.20 11.86
C ALA A 52 3.99 -4.66 12.90
N LYS A 53 3.56 -3.67 13.70
CA LYS A 53 4.39 -3.07 14.75
C LYS A 53 4.74 -4.05 15.87
N LYS A 54 3.83 -4.97 16.21
CA LYS A 54 4.06 -6.02 17.21
C LYS A 54 4.87 -7.19 16.65
N GLY A 55 4.65 -7.50 15.38
CA GLY A 55 5.19 -8.64 14.66
C GLY A 55 6.51 -8.30 13.97
N VAL A 56 6.49 -8.28 12.64
CA VAL A 56 7.71 -8.27 11.84
C VAL A 56 8.58 -7.03 12.01
N LEU A 57 7.98 -5.85 12.24
CA LEU A 57 8.73 -4.60 12.42
C LEU A 57 9.47 -4.56 13.77
N ASN A 58 9.00 -5.30 14.77
CA ASN A 58 9.71 -5.44 16.05
C ASN A 58 10.86 -6.45 15.96
N ASN A 59 10.68 -7.53 15.19
CA ASN A 59 11.66 -8.61 15.03
C ASN A 59 12.73 -8.31 13.97
N SER A 60 12.54 -7.30 13.12
CA SER A 60 13.45 -6.93 12.04
C SER A 60 14.79 -6.35 12.51
N GLY A 61 15.06 -6.30 13.82
CA GLY A 61 16.34 -5.83 14.36
C GLY A 61 16.51 -4.32 14.28
N ALA A 62 15.44 -3.57 14.53
CA ALA A 62 15.47 -2.14 14.92
C ALA A 62 16.24 -1.87 16.25
N ALA A 63 17.20 -2.74 16.59
CA ALA A 63 18.11 -2.65 17.73
C ALA A 63 19.37 -1.83 17.45
N SER A 64 19.49 -1.24 16.25
CA SER A 64 20.32 -0.06 16.06
C SER A 64 19.59 1.11 16.73
N LYS A 65 20.16 1.66 17.80
CA LYS A 65 19.67 2.86 18.52
C LYS A 65 19.59 4.14 17.67
N LEU A 66 19.68 4.05 16.35
CA LEU A 66 19.33 5.11 15.42
C LEU A 66 17.93 4.82 14.85
N VAL A 67 16.93 5.32 15.60
CA VAL A 67 15.70 5.97 15.11
C VAL A 67 15.49 5.79 13.59
N ASN A 68 14.68 4.83 13.15
CA ASN A 68 14.46 4.61 11.71
C ASN A 68 12.99 4.79 11.27
N PRO A 69 12.45 6.02 11.36
CA PRO A 69 11.07 6.37 11.03
C PRO A 69 10.69 6.18 9.56
N TYR A 70 11.65 5.84 8.69
CA TYR A 70 11.47 5.77 7.24
C TYR A 70 11.01 4.40 6.72
N LEU A 71 10.92 3.40 7.61
CA LEU A 71 10.10 2.21 7.41
C LEU A 71 8.67 2.39 7.95
N ASP A 72 8.49 3.27 8.94
CA ASP A 72 7.21 3.38 9.65
C ASP A 72 6.10 3.94 8.78
N SER A 73 6.46 4.86 7.88
CA SER A 73 5.50 5.42 6.92
C SER A 73 6.17 6.27 5.85
N TYR A 74 5.46 6.47 4.74
CA TYR A 74 5.84 7.44 3.71
C TYR A 74 4.66 8.26 3.22
N SER A 75 4.83 9.56 3.02
CA SER A 75 3.78 10.43 2.46
C SER A 75 4.04 10.70 0.99
N VAL A 76 2.99 10.65 0.18
CA VAL A 76 3.02 11.01 -1.23
C VAL A 76 1.93 12.02 -1.50
N ASP A 77 2.29 13.13 -2.14
CA ASP A 77 1.35 14.15 -2.57
C ASP A 77 0.41 13.58 -3.65
N ILE A 78 -0.89 13.86 -3.53
CA ILE A 78 -1.92 13.41 -4.48
C ILE A 78 -1.62 13.86 -5.92
N SER A 79 -0.94 14.99 -6.10
CA SER A 79 -0.50 15.46 -7.41
C SER A 79 0.44 14.49 -8.14
N THR A 80 1.14 13.60 -7.40
CA THR A 80 1.92 12.50 -7.98
C THR A 80 1.01 11.54 -8.75
N PHE A 81 -0.07 11.10 -8.10
CA PHE A 81 -1.06 10.22 -8.71
C PHE A 81 -1.81 10.94 -9.83
N GLU A 82 -2.06 12.24 -9.69
CA GLU A 82 -2.74 13.06 -10.70
C GLU A 82 -1.89 13.15 -11.98
N ALA A 83 -0.59 13.40 -11.85
CA ALA A 83 0.34 13.47 -12.98
C ALA A 83 0.40 12.14 -13.75
N LEU A 84 0.50 11.01 -13.02
CA LEU A 84 0.48 9.67 -13.61
C LEU A 84 -0.87 9.40 -14.30
N TYR A 85 -1.99 9.70 -13.63
CA TYR A 85 -3.33 9.49 -14.16
C TYR A 85 -3.56 10.28 -15.45
N ASN A 86 -3.26 11.58 -15.46
CA ASN A 86 -3.50 12.44 -16.61
C ASN A 86 -2.64 12.05 -17.82
N THR A 87 -1.48 11.45 -17.58
CA THR A 87 -0.54 11.06 -18.64
C THR A 87 -0.83 9.69 -19.23
N PHE A 88 -1.25 8.73 -18.39
CA PHE A 88 -1.32 7.31 -18.77
C PHE A 88 -2.71 6.68 -18.77
N SER A 89 -3.71 7.27 -18.08
CA SER A 89 -5.04 6.64 -17.94
C SER A 89 -5.78 6.35 -19.24
N THR A 90 -5.46 7.08 -20.31
CA THR A 90 -6.04 6.89 -21.65
C THR A 90 -5.29 5.87 -22.51
N ARG A 91 -4.11 5.43 -22.07
CA ARG A 91 -3.19 4.54 -22.80
C ARG A 91 -3.10 3.14 -22.18
N GLY A 92 -3.70 2.96 -21.02
CA GLY A 92 -3.50 1.79 -20.18
C GLY A 92 -4.70 1.52 -19.29
N ASN A 93 -4.62 0.43 -18.53
CA ASN A 93 -5.68 0.00 -17.61
C ASN A 93 -5.23 -0.01 -16.13
N GLU A 94 -3.92 -0.04 -15.87
CA GLU A 94 -3.36 -0.27 -14.55
C GLU A 94 -2.10 0.56 -14.27
N LEU A 95 -1.88 0.87 -13.00
CA LEU A 95 -0.65 1.39 -12.42
C LEU A 95 -0.11 0.37 -11.43
N ARG A 96 1.08 -0.16 -11.72
CA ARG A 96 1.77 -1.12 -10.86
C ARG A 96 2.69 -0.42 -9.87
N PHE A 97 2.72 -0.88 -8.62
CA PHE A 97 3.65 -0.40 -7.61
C PHE A 97 4.57 -1.51 -7.12
N ASP A 98 5.89 -1.25 -7.13
CA ASP A 98 6.92 -2.15 -6.63
C ASP A 98 7.72 -1.48 -5.51
N PHE A 99 7.77 -2.09 -4.33
CA PHE A 99 8.50 -1.54 -3.20
C PHE A 99 9.99 -1.87 -3.27
N VAL A 100 10.84 -0.88 -3.05
CA VAL A 100 12.30 -1.00 -3.13
C VAL A 100 12.99 -0.25 -1.99
N PHE A 101 14.19 -0.68 -1.63
CA PHE A 101 15.11 0.15 -0.84
C PHE A 101 16.07 0.87 -1.76
N ILE A 102 16.31 2.14 -1.50
CA ILE A 102 17.43 2.86 -2.11
C ILE A 102 18.33 3.42 -1.01
N THR A 103 19.61 3.54 -1.31
CA THR A 103 20.56 4.14 -0.37
C THR A 103 20.46 5.66 -0.34
N GLN A 104 21.05 6.30 0.67
CA GLN A 104 21.23 7.75 0.68
C GLN A 104 21.97 8.27 -0.57
N LYS A 105 22.91 7.48 -1.10
CA LYS A 105 23.65 7.80 -2.32
C LYS A 105 22.74 7.80 -3.55
N ASP A 106 21.86 6.80 -3.65
CA ASP A 106 20.90 6.71 -4.76
C ASP A 106 19.88 7.85 -4.69
N TYR A 107 19.37 8.14 -3.50
CA TYR A 107 18.50 9.30 -3.31
C TYR A 107 19.17 10.60 -3.77
N ALA A 108 20.42 10.85 -3.37
CA ALA A 108 21.16 12.04 -3.79
C ALA A 108 21.44 12.05 -5.31
N LYS A 109 21.66 10.88 -5.93
CA LYS A 109 21.83 10.74 -7.38
C LYS A 109 20.58 11.23 -8.13
N TYR A 110 19.38 10.84 -7.70
CA TYR A 110 18.15 11.15 -8.42
C TYR A 110 17.56 12.52 -8.06
N THR A 111 17.64 12.94 -6.80
CA THR A 111 17.01 14.20 -6.34
C THR A 111 17.97 15.38 -6.34
N GLY A 112 19.28 15.15 -6.45
CA GLY A 112 20.32 16.17 -6.27
C GLY A 112 20.45 16.66 -4.82
N ASN A 113 19.66 16.14 -3.88
CA ASN A 113 19.69 16.55 -2.48
C ASN A 113 20.74 15.76 -1.70
N THR A 114 21.85 16.43 -1.39
CA THR A 114 22.98 15.89 -0.62
C THR A 114 22.88 16.19 0.89
N HIS A 115 21.90 16.97 1.32
CA HIS A 115 21.73 17.43 2.71
C HIS A 115 20.64 16.66 3.44
N LEU A 116 20.64 15.33 3.32
CA LEU A 116 19.77 14.48 4.11
C LEU A 116 20.29 14.35 5.55
N SER A 117 19.63 15.02 6.50
CA SER A 117 19.89 14.90 7.93
C SER A 117 19.21 13.65 8.51
N THR A 118 19.70 12.47 8.14
CA THR A 118 19.18 11.18 8.62
C THR A 118 20.32 10.24 9.00
N GLY A 119 20.11 9.46 10.06
CA GLY A 119 21.01 8.38 10.46
C GLY A 119 20.74 7.06 9.73
N ALA A 120 19.80 7.04 8.78
CA ALA A 120 19.41 5.85 8.02
C ALA A 120 20.27 5.67 6.76
N ASN A 121 20.69 4.43 6.49
CA ASN A 121 21.49 4.10 5.31
C ASN A 121 20.64 3.72 4.08
N GLU A 122 19.40 3.29 4.31
CA GLU A 122 18.46 2.82 3.30
C GLU A 122 17.06 3.36 3.64
N PHE A 123 16.26 3.65 2.61
CA PHE A 123 14.87 4.07 2.79
C PHE A 123 13.95 3.33 1.84
N LEU A 124 12.73 3.05 2.31
CA LEU A 124 11.68 2.41 1.52
C LEU A 124 11.08 3.43 0.55
N TYR A 125 11.03 3.06 -0.72
CA TYR A 125 10.41 3.80 -1.80
C TYR A 125 9.60 2.82 -2.64
N PHE A 126 8.91 3.34 -3.66
CA PHE A 126 8.27 2.48 -4.64
C PHE A 126 8.49 2.98 -6.06
N ILE A 127 8.54 2.02 -6.98
CA ILE A 127 8.56 2.23 -8.41
C ILE A 127 7.11 2.14 -8.89
N ALA A 128 6.63 3.20 -9.53
CA ALA A 128 5.34 3.24 -10.20
C ALA A 128 5.53 2.92 -11.69
N THR A 129 4.86 1.88 -12.18
CA THR A 129 4.96 1.38 -13.55
C THR A 129 3.57 1.36 -14.20
N PRO A 130 3.18 2.38 -14.98
CA PRO A 130 1.94 2.34 -15.75
C PRO A 130 2.01 1.22 -16.81
N LEU A 131 0.93 0.46 -16.95
CA LEU A 131 0.81 -0.64 -17.91
C LEU A 131 -0.17 -0.26 -19.03
N ASP A 132 0.12 -0.69 -20.26
CA ASP A 132 -0.79 -0.57 -21.39
C ASP A 132 -1.94 -1.59 -21.32
N HIS A 133 -2.86 -1.57 -22.28
CA HIS A 133 -3.99 -2.52 -22.31
C HIS A 133 -3.60 -3.98 -22.51
N ASN A 134 -2.36 -4.27 -22.91
CA ASN A 134 -1.81 -5.62 -23.06
C ASN A 134 -1.04 -6.07 -21.80
N GLY A 135 -0.88 -5.19 -20.80
CA GLY A 135 -0.08 -5.44 -19.61
C GLY A 135 1.40 -5.13 -19.80
N ASP A 136 1.80 -4.49 -20.90
CA ASP A 136 3.18 -4.10 -21.15
C ASP A 136 3.53 -2.78 -20.44
N PRO A 137 4.71 -2.67 -19.82
CA PRO A 137 5.12 -1.46 -19.12
C PRO A 137 5.36 -0.29 -20.09
N LEU A 138 4.73 0.85 -19.80
CA LEU A 138 4.88 2.08 -20.58
C LEU A 138 6.07 2.93 -20.14
N ALA A 139 6.40 2.91 -18.85
CA ALA A 139 7.48 3.67 -18.21
C ALA A 139 7.72 3.16 -16.78
N HIS A 140 8.82 3.58 -16.14
CA HIS A 140 9.12 3.29 -14.73
C HIS A 140 9.50 4.58 -14.00
N TYR A 141 8.80 4.86 -12.90
CA TYR A 141 8.99 6.08 -12.11
C TYR A 141 9.38 5.74 -10.69
N ILE A 142 10.42 6.39 -10.15
CA ILE A 142 10.73 6.28 -8.73
C ILE A 142 10.01 7.38 -7.96
N ILE A 143 9.23 7.01 -6.95
CA ILE A 143 8.50 7.97 -6.11
C ILE A 143 9.19 8.12 -4.77
N PHE A 144 9.54 9.37 -4.42
CA PHE A 144 10.36 9.71 -3.26
C PHE A 144 9.55 10.19 -2.04
N ASN A 145 9.81 9.64 -0.86
CA ASN A 145 9.23 10.02 0.44
C ASN A 145 9.85 11.29 1.10
N LEU A 146 11.08 11.68 0.75
CA LEU A 146 11.83 12.71 1.51
C LEU A 146 11.63 14.14 0.99
N GLY A 147 10.38 14.55 0.74
CA GLY A 147 10.04 15.93 0.35
C GLY A 147 10.54 16.35 -1.05
N HIS A 148 10.90 15.37 -1.90
CA HIS A 148 11.14 15.60 -3.32
C HIS A 148 9.79 15.64 -4.04
N LYS A 149 9.54 16.71 -4.78
CA LYS A 149 8.31 16.84 -5.57
C LYS A 149 8.44 15.99 -6.82
N PHE A 150 7.48 15.09 -7.03
CA PHE A 150 7.45 14.24 -8.23
C PHE A 150 7.39 15.08 -9.51
N GLU A 151 8.23 14.74 -10.47
CA GLU A 151 8.31 15.33 -11.80
C GLU A 151 8.34 14.23 -12.87
N ILE A 152 7.29 14.15 -13.68
CA ILE A 152 7.08 13.07 -14.66
C ILE A 152 8.19 12.97 -15.73
N ASP A 153 8.90 14.06 -16.00
CA ASP A 153 9.99 14.08 -16.98
C ASP A 153 11.37 13.83 -16.37
N LYS A 154 11.49 13.84 -15.03
CA LYS A 154 12.78 13.73 -14.32
C LYS A 154 12.94 12.47 -13.50
N ASP A 155 11.84 11.99 -12.90
CA ASP A 155 11.87 10.84 -12.00
C ASP A 155 11.72 9.49 -12.73
N LEU A 156 11.98 9.50 -14.05
CA LEU A 156 12.00 8.31 -14.87
C LEU A 156 13.29 7.52 -14.64
N ILE A 157 13.16 6.20 -14.47
CA ILE A 157 14.29 5.27 -14.39
C ILE A 157 14.24 4.27 -15.54
N SER A 158 15.42 3.79 -15.94
CA SER A 158 15.51 2.70 -16.91
C SER A 158 15.07 1.36 -16.28
N LEU A 159 14.70 0.40 -17.12
CA LEU A 159 14.39 -0.97 -16.68
C LEU A 159 15.59 -1.62 -15.96
N ASP A 160 16.81 -1.34 -16.41
CA ASP A 160 18.01 -1.87 -15.78
C ASP A 160 18.24 -1.27 -14.39
N GLU A 161 17.94 0.02 -14.20
CA GLU A 161 17.96 0.65 -12.88
C GLU A 161 16.89 0.05 -11.96
N ALA A 162 15.66 -0.15 -12.46
CA ALA A 162 14.59 -0.78 -11.69
C ALA A 162 14.96 -2.20 -11.24
N ARG A 163 15.56 -3.00 -12.13
CA ARG A 163 16.05 -4.36 -11.82
C ARG A 163 17.20 -4.34 -10.80
N ALA A 164 18.10 -3.36 -10.88
CA ALA A 164 19.19 -3.22 -9.93
C ALA A 164 18.67 -2.89 -8.53
N MET A 165 17.71 -1.97 -8.41
CA MET A 165 17.05 -1.63 -7.13
C MET A 165 16.31 -2.83 -6.53
N TYR A 166 15.58 -3.59 -7.35
CA TYR A 166 14.92 -4.83 -6.91
C TYR A 166 15.92 -5.87 -6.39
N THR A 167 17.03 -6.06 -7.10
CA THR A 167 18.09 -6.99 -6.69
C THR A 167 18.70 -6.58 -5.35
N GLN A 168 18.90 -5.27 -5.14
CA GLN A 168 19.36 -4.74 -3.87
C GLN A 168 18.35 -4.98 -2.74
N TYR A 169 17.06 -4.73 -2.99
CA TYR A 169 15.98 -4.98 -2.03
C TYR A 169 15.96 -6.44 -1.57
N THR A 170 15.95 -7.38 -2.51
CA THR A 170 15.90 -8.83 -2.22
C THR A 170 17.16 -9.37 -1.54
N SER A 171 18.28 -8.63 -1.61
CA SER A 171 19.53 -8.96 -0.91
C SER A 171 19.64 -8.30 0.47
N SER A 172 18.66 -7.48 0.88
CA SER A 172 18.71 -6.73 2.13
C SER A 172 18.43 -7.60 3.36
N GLU A 173 19.01 -7.24 4.49
CA GLU A 173 18.74 -7.91 5.77
C GLU A 173 17.26 -7.83 6.15
N PHE A 174 16.60 -6.71 5.84
CA PHE A 174 15.17 -6.52 6.05
C PHE A 174 14.36 -7.58 5.27
N TYR A 175 14.63 -7.76 3.97
CA TYR A 175 13.96 -8.75 3.14
C TYR A 175 14.16 -10.17 3.68
N HIS A 176 15.38 -10.52 4.09
CA HIS A 176 15.64 -11.83 4.68
C HIS A 176 14.89 -12.07 5.99
N LYS A 177 14.78 -11.06 6.86
CA LYS A 177 14.00 -11.16 8.10
C LYS A 177 12.50 -11.27 7.83
N MET A 178 11.99 -10.49 6.88
CA MET A 178 10.62 -10.58 6.38
C MET A 178 10.29 -12.00 5.89
N ASN A 179 11.12 -12.55 5.00
CA ASN A 179 10.94 -13.90 4.44
C ASN A 179 11.01 -15.00 5.50
N THR A 180 11.81 -14.79 6.56
CA THR A 180 11.90 -15.76 7.67
C THR A 180 10.68 -15.67 8.59
N TYR A 181 10.13 -14.47 8.77
CA TYR A 181 8.99 -14.20 9.65
C TYR A 181 7.68 -14.75 9.09
N SER A 182 7.45 -14.54 7.79
CA SER A 182 6.33 -15.09 7.04
C SER A 182 6.89 -15.83 5.83
N ASN A 183 6.68 -17.14 5.75
CA ASN A 183 7.01 -17.91 4.55
C ASN A 183 5.72 -18.05 3.73
N PRO A 184 5.45 -17.17 2.76
CA PRO A 184 4.24 -17.29 1.98
C PRO A 184 4.31 -18.57 1.14
N LEU A 185 3.17 -19.22 0.93
CA LEU A 185 3.10 -20.35 -0.01
C LEU A 185 3.33 -19.88 -1.46
N GLN A 186 3.14 -18.58 -1.74
CA GLN A 186 3.29 -17.97 -3.07
C GLN A 186 3.82 -16.53 -2.98
N GLN A 187 4.77 -16.22 -3.86
CA GLN A 187 5.26 -14.87 -4.15
C GLN A 187 4.12 -14.01 -4.78
N THR A 188 4.01 -12.72 -4.47
CA THR A 188 3.07 -11.79 -5.18
C THR A 188 3.85 -10.65 -5.81
N TRP A 189 3.92 -10.67 -7.12
CA TRP A 189 5.03 -10.05 -7.83
C TRP A 189 4.91 -8.53 -7.95
N CYS A 190 3.76 -7.97 -7.58
CA CYS A 190 3.47 -6.56 -7.68
C CYS A 190 2.05 -6.24 -7.17
N ILE A 191 1.77 -4.95 -7.00
CA ILE A 191 0.43 -4.46 -6.75
C ILE A 191 -0.06 -3.72 -7.98
N GLY A 192 -1.16 -4.20 -8.56
CA GLY A 192 -1.88 -3.51 -9.62
C GLY A 192 -3.03 -2.64 -9.10
N TYR A 193 -2.99 -1.34 -9.38
CA TYR A 193 -4.12 -0.42 -9.17
C TYR A 193 -4.78 -0.09 -10.50
N THR A 194 -6.08 -0.32 -10.62
CA THR A 194 -6.78 0.17 -11.82
C THR A 194 -6.76 1.71 -11.84
N TRP A 195 -6.85 2.30 -13.03
CA TRP A 195 -7.03 3.75 -13.11
C TRP A 195 -8.33 4.23 -12.44
N ALA A 196 -9.34 3.36 -12.28
CA ALA A 196 -10.54 3.69 -11.51
C ALA A 196 -10.24 3.79 -10.00
N ASP A 197 -9.37 2.92 -9.46
CA ASP A 197 -8.91 3.01 -8.07
C ASP A 197 -8.05 4.25 -7.85
N ILE A 198 -7.13 4.55 -8.77
CA ILE A 198 -6.35 5.80 -8.73
C ILE A 198 -7.29 7.00 -8.77
N ASN A 199 -8.29 7.01 -9.65
CA ASN A 199 -9.26 8.09 -9.72
C ASN A 199 -10.06 8.24 -8.42
N ARG A 200 -10.37 7.14 -7.72
CA ARG A 200 -11.00 7.19 -6.39
C ARG A 200 -10.07 7.87 -5.38
N ILE A 201 -8.79 7.52 -5.37
CA ILE A 201 -7.78 8.18 -4.51
C ILE A 201 -7.70 9.69 -4.76
N LEU A 202 -7.67 10.10 -6.03
CA LEU A 202 -7.59 11.53 -6.42
C LEU A 202 -8.80 12.35 -5.96
N HIS A 203 -9.97 11.72 -5.89
CA HIS A 203 -11.24 12.41 -5.64
C HIS A 203 -11.83 12.10 -4.27
N GLU A 204 -11.10 11.38 -3.41
CA GLU A 204 -11.53 11.07 -2.06
C GLU A 204 -11.62 12.36 -1.23
N ARG A 205 -12.71 12.50 -0.47
CA ARG A 205 -13.02 13.74 0.27
C ARG A 205 -13.20 13.45 1.74
N ASN A 206 -12.77 14.40 2.56
CA ASN A 206 -13.04 14.37 3.99
C ASN A 206 -14.52 14.68 4.29
N ILE A 207 -14.90 14.60 5.57
CA ILE A 207 -16.27 14.86 6.04
C ILE A 207 -16.77 16.28 5.74
N GLU A 208 -15.86 17.23 5.50
CA GLU A 208 -16.15 18.62 5.13
C GLU A 208 -16.20 18.83 3.60
N GLY A 209 -16.04 17.77 2.81
CA GLY A 209 -16.03 17.82 1.35
C GLY A 209 -14.71 18.31 0.73
N ARG A 210 -13.64 18.48 1.51
CA ARG A 210 -12.32 18.87 1.01
C ARG A 210 -11.55 17.65 0.48
N LEU A 211 -10.79 17.84 -0.60
CA LEU A 211 -9.89 16.82 -1.12
C LEU A 211 -8.69 16.65 -0.18
N TYR A 212 -8.19 15.42 -0.08
CA TYR A 212 -6.93 15.17 0.58
C TYR A 212 -5.76 15.74 -0.23
N LYS A 213 -4.66 16.10 0.45
CA LYS A 213 -3.43 16.56 -0.21
C LYS A 213 -2.38 15.47 -0.34
N GLU A 214 -2.37 14.54 0.61
CA GLU A 214 -1.36 13.49 0.69
C GLU A 214 -2.01 12.16 1.07
N VAL A 215 -1.41 11.09 0.58
CA VAL A 215 -1.63 9.73 1.08
C VAL A 215 -0.39 9.30 1.83
N LYS A 216 -0.58 8.87 3.07
CA LYS A 216 0.44 8.27 3.90
C LYS A 216 0.36 6.76 3.83
N PHE A 217 1.40 6.13 3.38
CA PHE A 217 1.48 4.70 3.29
C PHE A 217 2.25 4.14 4.47
N ILE A 218 1.71 3.10 5.09
CA ILE A 218 2.17 2.53 6.34
C ILE A 218 2.22 1.01 6.19
N PRO A 219 3.29 0.33 6.59
CA PRO A 219 3.28 -1.12 6.58
C PRO A 219 2.23 -1.68 7.55
N GLY A 220 1.42 -2.62 7.06
CA GLY A 220 0.48 -3.44 7.82
C GLY A 220 0.84 -4.91 7.70
N GLU A 221 0.37 -5.74 8.62
CA GLU A 221 0.56 -7.18 8.60
C GLU A 221 -0.80 -7.84 8.47
N VAL A 222 -0.93 -8.73 7.48
CA VAL A 222 -2.17 -9.47 7.21
C VAL A 222 -2.53 -10.33 8.41
N ILE A 223 -3.76 -10.17 8.90
CA ILE A 223 -4.24 -10.84 10.09
C ILE A 223 -4.84 -12.20 9.72
N GLU A 224 -4.63 -13.19 10.59
CA GLU A 224 -5.24 -14.51 10.45
C GLU A 224 -6.78 -14.41 10.44
N ILE A 225 -7.43 -15.06 9.48
CA ILE A 225 -8.89 -14.95 9.25
C ILE A 225 -9.72 -15.27 10.51
N GLU A 226 -9.30 -16.26 11.31
CA GLU A 226 -10.02 -16.63 12.53
C GLU A 226 -10.00 -15.50 13.58
N ILE A 227 -8.92 -14.73 13.68
CA ILE A 227 -8.85 -13.56 14.58
C ILE A 227 -9.85 -12.50 14.14
N ILE A 228 -9.96 -12.24 12.83
CA ILE A 228 -10.92 -11.26 12.30
C ILE A 228 -12.36 -11.75 12.49
N LYS A 229 -12.63 -13.04 12.23
CA LYS A 229 -13.96 -13.62 12.44
C LYS A 229 -14.42 -13.52 13.90
N ASP A 230 -13.53 -13.80 14.84
CA ASP A 230 -13.83 -13.64 16.27
C ASP A 230 -14.10 -12.17 16.63
N TYR A 231 -13.31 -11.22 16.10
CA TYR A 231 -13.57 -9.80 16.29
C TYR A 231 -14.97 -9.38 15.82
N PHE A 232 -15.41 -9.80 14.63
CA PHE A 232 -16.73 -9.45 14.11
C PHE A 232 -17.88 -10.21 14.77
N LYS A 233 -17.63 -11.41 15.28
CA LYS A 233 -18.59 -12.13 16.12
C LYS A 233 -18.92 -11.35 17.40
N ASP A 234 -17.91 -10.73 18.01
CA ASP A 234 -18.05 -9.89 19.19
C ASP A 234 -18.57 -8.47 18.86
N ASN A 235 -18.57 -8.08 17.58
CA ASN A 235 -19.08 -6.80 17.08
C ASN A 235 -20.28 -7.00 16.12
N PRO A 236 -21.43 -7.51 16.60
CA PRO A 236 -22.55 -7.95 15.75
C PRO A 236 -23.31 -6.84 15.00
N TYR A 237 -22.91 -5.58 15.18
CA TYR A 237 -23.47 -4.42 14.48
C TYR A 237 -22.99 -4.32 13.02
N TYR A 238 -21.99 -5.13 12.66
CA TYR A 238 -21.35 -5.13 11.36
C TYR A 238 -21.45 -6.53 10.74
N VAL A 239 -21.54 -6.57 9.41
CA VAL A 239 -21.44 -7.78 8.61
C VAL A 239 -20.07 -7.75 7.96
N PHE A 240 -19.29 -8.80 8.19
CA PHE A 240 -17.96 -8.97 7.59
C PHE A 240 -18.05 -9.98 6.45
N GLU A 241 -17.59 -9.56 5.28
CA GLU A 241 -17.58 -10.36 4.06
C GLU A 241 -16.39 -11.35 4.10
N VAL A 242 -16.56 -12.43 4.87
CA VAL A 242 -15.54 -13.46 5.08
C VAL A 242 -14.98 -13.99 3.75
N ALA A 243 -15.85 -14.26 2.78
CA ALA A 243 -15.46 -14.79 1.48
C ALA A 243 -14.57 -13.80 0.68
N GLU A 244 -14.82 -12.50 0.79
CA GLU A 244 -14.00 -11.49 0.13
C GLU A 244 -12.63 -11.36 0.80
N TYR A 245 -12.58 -11.42 2.13
CA TYR A 245 -11.31 -11.43 2.85
C TYR A 245 -10.48 -12.67 2.55
N GLU A 246 -11.09 -13.85 2.60
CA GLU A 246 -10.40 -15.11 2.28
C GLU A 246 -9.88 -15.08 0.83
N ALA A 247 -10.67 -14.60 -0.12
CA ALA A 247 -10.21 -14.43 -1.50
C ALA A 247 -9.01 -13.46 -1.62
N ALA A 248 -8.95 -12.42 -0.79
CA ALA A 248 -7.89 -11.42 -0.83
C ALA A 248 -6.60 -11.84 -0.09
N TYR A 249 -6.72 -12.61 1.00
CA TYR A 249 -5.64 -12.80 1.98
C TYR A 249 -5.39 -14.24 2.42
N GLN A 250 -6.19 -15.22 2.02
CA GLN A 250 -5.97 -16.61 2.44
C GLN A 250 -4.59 -17.11 1.97
N GLY A 251 -3.82 -17.68 2.91
CA GLY A 251 -2.45 -18.13 2.65
C GLY A 251 -1.40 -17.00 2.63
N GLN A 252 -1.82 -15.77 2.96
CA GLN A 252 -0.98 -14.58 3.06
C GLN A 252 -0.89 -14.05 4.49
N GLU A 253 -1.29 -14.83 5.50
CA GLU A 253 -1.27 -14.43 6.90
C GLU A 253 0.16 -14.12 7.38
N LYS A 254 0.30 -13.11 8.26
CA LYS A 254 1.60 -12.59 8.79
C LYS A 254 2.47 -11.90 7.75
N ARG A 255 2.01 -11.81 6.51
CA ARG A 255 2.72 -11.10 5.45
C ARG A 255 2.58 -9.61 5.64
N LEU A 256 3.64 -8.86 5.34
CA LEU A 256 3.61 -7.41 5.35
C LEU A 256 2.95 -6.89 4.05
N THR A 257 2.13 -5.87 4.19
CA THR A 257 1.33 -5.19 3.16
C THR A 257 1.45 -3.69 3.34
N MET A 258 1.14 -2.89 2.34
CA MET A 258 1.14 -1.43 2.48
C MET A 258 -0.27 -0.89 2.61
N ILE A 259 -0.55 -0.24 3.72
CA ILE A 259 -1.82 0.43 3.96
C ILE A 259 -1.68 1.91 3.58
N GLY A 260 -2.41 2.35 2.56
CA GLY A 260 -2.62 3.76 2.26
C GLY A 260 -3.59 4.38 3.25
N ARG A 261 -3.21 5.52 3.84
CA ARG A 261 -3.98 6.29 4.81
C ARG A 261 -4.10 7.72 4.30
N TYR A 262 -5.32 8.21 4.13
CA TYR A 262 -5.54 9.62 3.83
C TYR A 262 -5.24 10.46 5.09
N LEU A 263 -4.34 11.43 4.97
CA LEU A 263 -4.01 12.35 6.06
C LEU A 263 -5.00 13.52 6.04
N PRO A 264 -5.82 13.71 7.10
CA PRO A 264 -6.68 14.89 7.14
C PRO A 264 -5.83 16.16 7.27
N ASP A 265 -6.23 17.22 6.58
CA ASP A 265 -5.67 18.57 6.74
C ASP A 265 -5.89 19.12 8.16
N ASP A 266 -6.94 18.66 8.85
CA ASP A 266 -7.35 19.12 10.18
C ASP A 266 -7.58 17.90 11.12
N LEU A 267 -6.94 17.90 12.30
CA LEU A 267 -6.90 16.82 13.33
C LEU A 267 -8.27 16.31 13.84
N ILE A 268 -9.39 16.84 13.35
CA ILE A 268 -10.74 16.63 13.92
C ILE A 268 -11.60 15.66 13.07
N GLY A 269 -11.15 15.20 11.89
CA GLY A 269 -12.03 14.41 11.01
C GLY A 269 -11.36 13.30 10.20
N LYS A 270 -11.66 12.05 10.61
CA LYS A 270 -11.70 10.78 9.86
C LYS A 270 -10.52 10.42 8.94
N GLU A 271 -9.73 9.44 9.37
CA GLU A 271 -8.73 8.75 8.55
C GLU A 271 -9.45 7.74 7.63
N GLY A 272 -9.25 7.82 6.31
CA GLY A 272 -9.64 6.74 5.40
C GLY A 272 -8.44 5.82 5.17
N PHE A 273 -8.66 4.51 5.08
CA PHE A 273 -7.61 3.53 4.82
C PHE A 273 -7.96 2.70 3.59
N PHE A 274 -6.93 2.32 2.83
CA PHE A 274 -7.03 1.40 1.71
C PHE A 274 -5.80 0.49 1.69
N ASP A 275 -5.97 -0.77 1.34
CA ASP A 275 -4.82 -1.67 1.22
C ASP A 275 -4.26 -1.58 -0.19
N MET A 276 -3.00 -1.17 -0.25
CA MET A 276 -2.18 -1.25 -1.44
C MET A 276 -1.63 -2.64 -1.69
N GLY A 277 -1.93 -3.67 -0.93
CA GLY A 277 -1.43 -5.01 -1.20
C GLY A 277 0.03 -5.18 -0.78
N SER A 278 0.56 -6.38 -1.05
CA SER A 278 1.68 -6.91 -0.28
C SER A 278 3.05 -6.29 -0.61
N LEU A 279 3.92 -6.18 0.41
CA LEU A 279 5.33 -5.78 0.30
C LEU A 279 6.30 -6.90 -0.13
N TYR A 280 5.82 -8.13 -0.22
CA TYR A 280 6.67 -9.23 -0.65
C TYR A 280 6.47 -9.46 -2.15
N PRO A 281 7.52 -9.69 -2.95
CA PRO A 281 7.38 -10.11 -4.33
C PRO A 281 6.78 -11.50 -4.46
#